data_AF-A0AAV0IC23-F1
#
_entry.id   AF-A0AAV0IC23-F1
#
_cell.length_a   1.000
_cell.length_b   1.000
_cell.length_c   1.000
_cell.angle_alpha   90.00
_cell.angle_beta   90.00
_cell.angle_gamma   90.00
#
_symmetry.space_group_name_H-M   'P 1'
#
loop_
_entity.id
_entity.type
_entity.pdbx_description
1 polymer ?
#
loop_
_entity_poly.entity_id
_entity_poly.type
_entity_poly.pdbx_seq_one_letter_code
_entity_poly.pdbx_strand_id
1 'polypeptide(L)'
;MSQDASLDNPEVAPSVSYACANADCTSLGYGTSCSNLDPKQNISYAYNDYYQQNDQLETACKFPNGLSTVVAQDPSVGECRFRVMIQMDPETWSSESDSTYSINHAPLGSAISIFVVFVLMLI
;
A
#
# COMPACT_ATOMS: atom_id res chain seq x y z
N MET A 1 4.42 -14.76 -1.36
CA MET A 1 5.47 -15.63 -0.79
C MET A 1 6.46 -15.98 -1.88
N SER A 2 7.76 -15.91 -1.61
CA SER A 2 8.79 -16.32 -2.57
C SER A 2 8.69 -17.81 -2.89
N GLN A 3 9.05 -18.21 -4.11
CA GLN A 3 8.98 -19.61 -4.54
C GLN A 3 9.92 -20.51 -3.71
N ASP A 4 11.08 -19.98 -3.34
CA ASP A 4 12.11 -20.67 -2.57
C ASP A 4 11.82 -20.71 -1.06
N ALA A 5 10.80 -20.00 -0.60
CA ALA A 5 10.44 -19.98 0.81
C ALA A 5 9.75 -21.30 1.23
N SER A 6 10.11 -21.78 2.42
CA SER A 6 9.45 -22.92 3.07
C SER A 6 8.31 -22.44 3.97
N LEU A 7 7.20 -23.20 3.99
CA LEU A 7 6.09 -22.97 4.93
C LEU A 7 6.51 -23.24 6.39
N ASP A 8 7.54 -24.07 6.60
CA ASP A 8 8.04 -24.42 7.93
C ASP A 8 8.99 -23.36 8.50
N ASN A 9 9.28 -22.29 7.74
CA ASN A 9 10.12 -21.21 8.23
C ASN A 9 9.38 -20.51 9.41
N PRO A 10 9.99 -20.45 10.61
CA PRO A 10 9.33 -19.89 11.80
C PRO A 10 8.95 -18.42 11.64
N GLU A 11 9.56 -17.70 10.69
CA GLU A 11 9.26 -16.30 10.39
C GLU A 11 7.97 -16.11 9.57
N VAL A 12 7.38 -17.17 9.00
CA VAL A 12 6.16 -17.06 8.18
C VAL A 12 4.97 -16.57 9.01
N ALA A 13 4.69 -17.22 10.13
CA ALA A 13 3.57 -16.86 11.00
C ALA A 13 3.64 -15.42 11.54
N PRO A 14 4.77 -14.94 12.11
CA PRO A 14 4.88 -13.55 12.54
C PRO A 14 4.84 -12.57 11.35
N SER A 15 5.40 -12.93 10.19
CA SER A 15 5.34 -12.08 8.98
C SER A 15 3.91 -11.89 8.47
N VAL A 16 3.12 -12.98 8.36
CA VAL A 16 1.71 -12.89 7.98
C VAL A 16 0.91 -12.09 9.02
N SER A 17 1.17 -12.32 10.31
CA SER A 17 0.51 -11.57 11.38
C SER A 17 0.82 -10.07 11.30
N TYR A 18 2.08 -9.71 11.05
CA TYR A 18 2.49 -8.32 10.85
C TYR A 18 1.83 -7.70 9.62
N ALA A 19 1.82 -8.41 8.49
CA ALA A 19 1.16 -7.96 7.27
C ALA A 19 -0.32 -7.66 7.53
N CYS A 20 -1.06 -8.61 8.11
CA CYS A 20 -2.49 -8.46 8.38
C CYS A 20 -2.82 -7.47 9.50
N ALA A 21 -1.89 -7.18 10.41
CA ALA A 21 -2.07 -6.13 11.41
C ALA A 21 -1.93 -4.71 10.81
N ASN A 22 -1.28 -4.59 9.65
CA ASN A 22 -1.00 -3.32 8.97
C ASN A 22 -1.62 -3.27 7.56
N ALA A 23 -2.61 -4.13 7.30
CA ALA A 23 -3.30 -4.26 6.03
C ALA A 23 -4.71 -4.84 6.23
N ASP A 24 -5.42 -5.11 5.13
CA ASP A 24 -6.78 -5.65 5.13
C ASP A 24 -6.77 -7.11 4.67
N CYS A 25 -6.64 -8.03 5.62
CA CYS A 25 -6.73 -9.47 5.36
C CYS A 25 -8.15 -10.03 5.50
N THR A 26 -9.21 -9.22 5.55
CA THR A 26 -10.58 -9.73 5.78
C THR A 26 -11.02 -10.74 4.72
N SER A 27 -10.54 -10.60 3.49
CA SER A 27 -10.81 -11.53 2.38
C SER A 27 -10.21 -12.92 2.59
N LEU A 28 -9.32 -13.13 3.58
CA LEU A 28 -8.79 -14.44 3.96
C LEU A 28 -9.64 -15.17 5.01
N GLY A 29 -10.63 -14.49 5.59
CA GLY A 29 -11.52 -15.07 6.58
C GLY A 29 -12.31 -16.29 6.08
N TYR A 30 -12.85 -17.06 7.01
CA TYR A 30 -13.72 -18.18 6.65
C TYR A 30 -14.99 -17.66 5.95
N GLY A 31 -15.32 -18.23 4.78
CA GLY A 31 -16.51 -17.88 4.00
C GLY A 31 -16.41 -16.58 3.20
N THR A 32 -15.23 -15.97 3.09
CA THR A 32 -15.01 -14.76 2.28
C THR A 32 -14.42 -15.11 0.90
N SER A 33 -14.15 -14.10 0.07
CA SER A 33 -13.76 -14.25 -1.34
C SER A 33 -12.47 -15.06 -1.56
N CYS A 34 -11.55 -15.07 -0.59
CA CYS A 34 -10.28 -15.80 -0.67
C CYS A 34 -10.17 -16.92 0.38
N SER A 35 -11.29 -17.46 0.88
CA SER A 35 -11.27 -18.53 1.90
C SER A 35 -10.68 -19.86 1.43
N ASN A 36 -10.58 -20.07 0.10
CA ASN A 36 -10.17 -21.34 -0.51
C ASN A 36 -8.75 -21.31 -1.10
N LEU A 37 -7.95 -20.31 -0.74
CA LEU A 37 -6.55 -20.25 -1.14
C LEU A 37 -5.73 -21.35 -0.46
N ASP A 38 -4.76 -21.91 -1.17
CA ASP A 38 -3.75 -22.76 -0.54
C ASP A 38 -2.88 -21.94 0.44
N PRO A 39 -2.09 -22.59 1.34
CA PRO A 39 -1.29 -21.87 2.31
C PRO A 39 -0.31 -20.84 1.71
N LYS A 40 0.35 -21.14 0.58
CA LYS A 40 1.29 -20.21 -0.07
C LYS A 40 0.54 -19.04 -0.71
N GLN A 41 -0.62 -19.28 -1.30
CA GLN A 41 -1.48 -18.24 -1.84
C GLN A 41 -2.04 -17.34 -0.73
N ASN A 42 -2.44 -17.90 0.41
CA ASN A 42 -2.92 -17.15 1.57
C ASN A 42 -1.83 -16.20 2.11
N ILE A 43 -0.61 -16.70 2.29
CA ILE A 43 0.56 -15.87 2.66
C ILE A 43 0.83 -14.80 1.61
N SER A 44 0.74 -15.15 0.32
CA SER A 44 0.95 -14.21 -0.77
C SER A 44 -0.11 -13.10 -0.79
N TYR A 45 -1.36 -13.42 -0.47
CA TYR A 45 -2.44 -12.45 -0.39
C TYR A 45 -2.19 -11.46 0.75
N ALA A 46 -1.83 -11.96 1.94
CA ALA A 46 -1.50 -11.09 3.09
C ALA A 46 -0.34 -10.14 2.75
N TYR A 47 0.73 -10.65 2.13
CA TYR A 47 1.87 -9.83 1.72
C TYR A 47 1.50 -8.83 0.63
N ASN A 48 0.63 -9.20 -0.33
CA ASN A 48 0.15 -8.30 -1.36
C ASN A 48 -0.65 -7.16 -0.75
N ASP A 49 -1.66 -7.44 0.08
CA ASP A 49 -2.50 -6.37 0.64
C ASP A 49 -1.68 -5.43 1.53
N TYR A 50 -0.65 -5.93 2.23
CA TYR A 50 0.33 -5.09 2.93
C TYR A 50 1.18 -4.26 1.96
N TYR A 51 1.80 -4.89 0.97
CA TYR A 51 2.63 -4.20 -0.04
C TYR A 51 1.87 -3.06 -0.72
N GLN A 52 0.63 -3.33 -1.14
CA GLN A 52 -0.22 -2.37 -1.83
C GLN A 52 -0.60 -1.19 -0.93
N GLN A 53 -0.96 -1.45 0.33
CA GLN A 53 -1.31 -0.40 1.31
C GLN A 53 -0.12 0.42 1.80
N ASN A 54 1.10 -0.06 1.58
CA ASN A 54 2.34 0.62 1.95
C ASN A 54 3.04 1.19 0.69
N ASP A 55 2.24 1.83 -0.17
CA ASP A 55 2.67 2.56 -1.37
C ASP A 55 3.55 1.79 -2.35
N GLN A 56 3.43 0.45 -2.33
CA GLN A 56 4.23 -0.43 -3.18
C GLN A 56 5.75 -0.21 -3.05
N LEU A 57 6.18 0.31 -1.89
CA LEU A 57 7.59 0.57 -1.62
C LEU A 57 8.38 -0.74 -1.67
N GLU A 58 9.59 -0.69 -2.22
CA GLU A 58 10.45 -1.87 -2.30
C GLU A 58 10.67 -2.50 -0.91
N THR A 59 10.71 -1.69 0.15
CA THR A 59 10.85 -2.13 1.54
C THR A 59 9.62 -2.85 2.08
N ALA A 60 8.42 -2.56 1.57
CA ALA A 60 7.18 -3.18 2.03
C ALA A 60 7.06 -4.66 1.61
N CYS A 61 7.82 -5.11 0.61
CA CYS A 61 7.89 -6.52 0.21
C CYS A 61 9.22 -7.18 0.62
N LYS A 62 9.89 -6.69 1.69
CA LYS A 62 11.12 -7.28 2.26
C LYS A 62 10.84 -7.97 3.60
N PHE A 63 9.99 -9.00 3.58
CA PHE A 63 9.81 -9.87 4.75
C PHE A 63 11.10 -10.66 5.04
N PRO A 64 11.37 -11.05 6.30
CA PRO A 64 12.61 -11.69 6.72
C PRO A 64 12.98 -12.90 5.87
N ASN A 65 14.28 -13.22 5.78
CA ASN A 65 14.79 -14.45 5.17
C ASN A 65 14.31 -14.72 3.72
N GLY A 66 14.01 -13.66 2.95
CA GLY A 66 13.55 -13.79 1.57
C GLY A 66 12.17 -14.44 1.45
N LEU A 67 11.31 -14.31 2.47
CA LEU A 67 9.97 -14.90 2.47
C LEU A 67 9.03 -14.31 1.40
N SER A 68 9.33 -13.13 0.87
CA SER A 68 8.52 -12.39 -0.07
C SER A 68 9.31 -12.01 -1.32
N THR A 69 8.58 -11.85 -2.43
CA THR A 69 9.10 -11.34 -3.69
C THR A 69 7.96 -10.66 -4.44
N VAL A 70 8.27 -9.64 -5.22
CA VAL A 70 7.30 -8.98 -6.10
C VAL A 70 7.23 -9.77 -7.40
N VAL A 71 6.00 -10.00 -7.88
CA VAL A 71 5.75 -10.68 -9.15
C VAL A 71 4.84 -9.80 -10.01
N ALA A 72 5.07 -9.80 -11.33
CA ALA A 72 4.21 -9.10 -12.28
C ALA A 72 2.99 -9.94 -12.72
N GLN A 73 3.06 -11.26 -12.52
CA GLN A 73 1.98 -12.18 -12.86
C GLN A 73 0.89 -12.10 -11.79
N ASP A 74 -0.35 -11.82 -12.20
CA ASP A 74 -1.52 -11.84 -11.32
C ASP A 74 -1.75 -13.28 -10.77
N PRO A 75 -1.66 -13.48 -9.44
CA PRO A 75 -1.88 -14.79 -8.81
C PRO A 75 -3.35 -15.04 -8.41
N SER A 76 -4.29 -14.18 -8.83
CA SER A 76 -5.72 -14.31 -8.56
C SER A 76 -6.28 -15.65 -9.06
N VAL A 77 -7.17 -16.26 -8.27
CA VAL A 77 -7.81 -17.56 -8.59
C VAL A 77 -9.30 -17.53 -8.28
N GLY A 78 -10.12 -17.96 -9.24
CA GLY A 78 -11.59 -17.94 -9.11
C GLY A 78 -12.11 -16.55 -8.75
N GLU A 79 -12.81 -16.47 -7.62
CA GLU A 79 -13.37 -15.22 -7.08
C GLU A 79 -12.40 -14.45 -6.18
N CYS A 80 -11.25 -15.04 -5.83
CA CYS A 80 -10.23 -14.35 -5.06
C CYS A 80 -9.39 -13.45 -5.97
N ARG A 81 -9.44 -12.14 -5.70
CA ARG A 81 -8.69 -11.12 -6.45
C ARG A 81 -7.62 -10.49 -5.59
N PHE A 82 -6.38 -10.56 -6.04
CA PHE A 82 -5.27 -9.83 -5.45
C PHE A 82 -5.38 -8.38 -5.93
N ARG A 83 -5.69 -7.46 -5.02
CA ARG A 83 -5.88 -6.07 -5.41
C ARG A 83 -4.54 -5.46 -5.83
N VAL A 84 -4.60 -4.59 -6.83
CA VAL A 84 -3.50 -3.71 -7.23
C VAL A 84 -3.93 -2.28 -6.96
N MET A 85 -3.11 -1.52 -6.22
CA MET A 85 -3.36 -0.10 -6.00
C MET A 85 -2.60 0.72 -7.05
N ILE A 86 -3.09 1.93 -7.32
CA ILE A 86 -2.44 2.84 -8.27
C ILE A 86 -1.40 3.64 -7.50
N GLN A 87 -0.13 3.48 -7.84
CA GLN A 87 0.90 4.43 -7.46
C GLN A 87 0.76 5.67 -8.35
N MET A 88 0.49 6.83 -7.76
CA MET A 88 0.62 8.08 -8.50
C MET A 88 2.10 8.42 -8.56
N ASP A 89 2.68 8.39 -9.75
CA ASP A 89 4.01 8.93 -9.97
C ASP A 89 3.91 10.48 -9.94
N PRO A 90 4.69 11.15 -9.08
CA PRO A 90 4.62 12.61 -8.97
C PRO A 90 5.01 13.34 -10.27
N GLU A 91 5.61 12.65 -11.24
CA GLU A 91 5.93 13.18 -12.57
C GLU A 91 4.67 13.36 -13.44
N THR A 92 3.67 12.47 -13.37
CA THR A 92 2.44 12.58 -14.21
C THR A 92 1.45 13.62 -13.70
N TRP A 93 1.42 13.93 -12.41
CA TRP A 93 0.51 14.94 -11.86
C TRP A 93 0.88 16.38 -12.24
N SER A 94 2.10 16.60 -12.75
CA SER A 94 2.53 17.93 -13.21
C SER A 94 1.88 18.37 -14.52
N SER A 95 1.17 17.48 -15.23
CA SER A 95 0.64 17.75 -16.57
C SER A 95 -0.85 18.15 -16.62
N GLU A 96 -1.64 17.85 -15.57
CA GLU A 96 -3.11 17.94 -15.64
C GLU A 96 -3.79 18.74 -14.51
N SER A 97 -3.04 19.55 -13.75
CA SER A 97 -3.64 20.59 -12.89
C SER A 97 -3.20 22.01 -13.31
N ASP A 98 -3.20 22.29 -14.62
CA ASP A 98 -3.42 23.66 -15.10
C ASP A 98 -4.93 23.94 -15.13
N SER A 99 -5.53 24.01 -13.94
CA SER A 99 -6.66 24.92 -13.75
C SER A 99 -6.05 26.23 -13.32
N THR A 100 -5.75 27.08 -14.30
CA THR A 100 -5.37 28.47 -14.12
C THR A 100 -6.39 29.18 -13.21
N TYR A 101 -6.16 29.15 -11.90
CA TYR A 101 -6.61 30.21 -11.00
C TYR A 101 -5.42 31.16 -10.86
N SER A 102 -5.39 32.19 -11.72
CA SER A 102 -4.42 33.28 -11.66
C SER A 102 -4.59 34.07 -10.36
N ILE A 103 -3.87 33.68 -9.32
CA ILE A 103 -3.39 34.66 -8.34
C ILE A 103 -2.00 35.06 -8.79
N ASN A 104 -1.88 36.28 -9.33
CA ASN A 104 -0.61 36.90 -9.67
C ASN A 104 0.27 37.00 -8.40
N HIS A 105 1.15 36.03 -8.17
CA HIS A 105 2.20 36.15 -7.17
C HIS A 105 3.46 36.77 -7.79
N ALA A 106 3.60 38.08 -7.59
CA ALA A 106 4.85 38.82 -7.74
C ALA A 106 5.86 38.42 -6.63
N PRO A 107 7.17 38.62 -6.84
CA PRO A 107 8.21 37.97 -6.07
C PRO A 107 8.49 38.66 -4.72
N LEU A 108 9.01 37.86 -3.78
CA LEU A 108 9.68 38.24 -2.52
C LEU A 108 8.85 39.06 -1.52
N GLY A 109 8.15 38.35 -0.63
CA GLY A 109 7.72 38.90 0.65
C GLY A 109 6.32 38.46 1.04
N SER A 110 6.23 37.51 1.99
CA SER A 110 5.20 37.37 3.04
C SER A 110 5.02 35.90 3.41
N ALA A 111 5.74 35.45 4.43
CA ALA A 111 5.33 34.26 5.18
C ALA A 111 4.09 34.66 5.99
N ILE A 112 2.89 34.51 5.43
CA ILE A 112 1.68 34.54 6.25
C ILE A 112 1.65 33.20 6.98
N SER A 113 2.30 33.22 8.15
CA SER A 113 2.34 32.09 9.06
C SER A 113 0.91 31.68 9.41
N ILE A 114 0.67 30.36 9.43
CA ILE A 114 -0.59 29.71 9.82
C ILE A 114 -1.14 30.25 11.17
N PHE A 115 -0.29 30.87 11.98
CA PHE A 115 -0.65 31.61 13.19
C PHE A 115 -1.66 32.75 12.98
N VAL A 116 -1.64 33.46 11.85
CA VAL A 116 -2.54 34.61 11.60
C VAL A 116 -3.97 34.15 11.29
N VAL A 117 -4.11 33.00 10.61
CA VAL A 117 -5.41 32.40 10.30
C VAL A 117 -6.10 31.89 11.58
N PHE A 118 -5.32 31.38 12.54
CA PHE A 118 -5.86 30.90 13.81
C PHE A 118 -6.41 32.00 14.72
N VAL A 119 -5.84 33.22 14.70
CA VAL A 119 -6.30 34.32 15.55
C VAL A 119 -7.62 34.92 15.06
N LEU A 120 -7.87 34.95 13.75
CA LEU A 120 -9.12 35.49 13.18
C LEU A 120 -10.35 34.58 13.34
N MET A 121 -10.15 33.29 13.64
CA MET A 121 -11.24 32.33 13.92
C MET A 121 -11.66 32.31 15.40
N LEU A 122 -11.01 33.12 16.25
CA LEU A 122 -11.26 33.19 17.69
C LEU A 122 -11.66 34.60 18.17
N ILE A 123 -12.13 35.48 17.27
CA ILE A 123 -12.78 36.75 17.61
C ILE A 123 -14.24 36.70 17.16
#